data_AF-A0A177X0D5-F1
#
_entry.id   AF-A0A177X0D5-F1
#
_cell.length_a   1.000
_cell.length_b   1.000
_cell.length_c   1.000
_cell.angle_alpha   90.00
_cell.angle_beta   90.00
_cell.angle_gamma   90.00
#
_symmetry.space_group_name_H-M   'P 1'
#
loop_
_entity.id
_entity.type
_entity.pdbx_description
1 polymer ?
#
loop_
_entity_poly.entity_id
_entity_poly.type
_entity_poly.pdbx_seq_one_letter_code
_entity_poly.pdbx_strand_id
1 'polypeptide(L)'
;MPCGEHQVVQVYPGILKDVLDNTFFGMIECDIAVPEHLKEHFAGMPPIFKNVEITCNDLSSDTQAHVNPNYKSNRLVESMFGETMMFATKLLKWYLEHGLVVSNITFAVRYEHFLKHETVKIVTGDNYIKNIRRNNYIEHQDMNKGCEFRFKKMSFKQSLPIHIRFQVYQLAKLRVLQFYYDSIDYSIDKSDYQYCMMDTDSAYIAISDESLEVIKPSLKDEFKKNRHLWLERDDTIENKVYDSRTPGLFKLEYEGNCIISLVSKMYYCDENKFSSKGINKKQNDITKQKYVDALKGNATQEFVNNEFKVENNQMNTYSLTKTGMKLLNDNGFIVGLETFQTDL
;
A
#
# COMPACT_ATOMS: atom_id res chain seq x y z
N MET A 1 3.53 -15.01 -7.29
CA MET A 1 2.06 -14.95 -7.17
C MET A 1 1.55 -16.35 -6.88
N PRO A 2 0.57 -16.52 -5.98
CA PRO A 2 -0.05 -17.81 -5.67
C PRO A 2 -0.85 -18.25 -6.91
N CYS A 3 -0.27 -19.18 -7.65
CA CYS A 3 -0.74 -19.60 -8.96
C CYS A 3 -0.56 -21.10 -9.07
N GLY A 4 -1.59 -21.82 -9.54
CA GLY A 4 -1.56 -23.27 -9.68
C GLY A 4 -2.22 -24.00 -8.51
N GLU A 5 -1.84 -25.27 -8.35
CA GLU A 5 -2.38 -26.13 -7.29
C GLU A 5 -1.96 -25.61 -5.91
N HIS A 6 -2.85 -25.80 -4.95
CA HIS A 6 -2.65 -25.41 -3.56
C HIS A 6 -3.23 -26.49 -2.65
N GLN A 7 -2.63 -26.61 -1.49
CA GLN A 7 -3.05 -27.56 -0.48
C GLN A 7 -3.06 -26.89 0.89
N VAL A 8 -4.13 -27.11 1.64
CA VAL A 8 -4.12 -26.86 3.07
C VAL A 8 -3.14 -27.86 3.68
N VAL A 9 -2.19 -27.35 4.46
CA VAL A 9 -1.20 -28.19 5.13
C VAL A 9 -1.43 -28.16 6.64
N GLN A 10 -1.13 -29.27 7.30
CA GLN A 10 -1.09 -29.30 8.75
C GLN A 10 0.00 -28.35 9.24
N VAL A 11 -0.28 -27.57 10.27
CA VAL A 11 0.71 -26.68 10.90
C VAL A 11 1.74 -27.53 11.64
N TYR A 12 3.02 -27.22 11.48
CA TYR A 12 4.14 -27.93 12.11
C TYR A 12 5.17 -26.95 12.70
N PRO A 13 5.97 -27.35 13.72
CA PRO A 13 6.88 -26.45 14.42
C PRO A 13 7.90 -25.72 13.53
N GLY A 14 8.34 -26.33 12.43
CA GLY A 14 9.32 -25.76 11.51
C GLY A 14 8.77 -24.75 10.48
N ILE A 15 7.47 -24.48 10.47
CA ILE A 15 6.85 -23.74 9.36
C ILE A 15 7.40 -22.31 9.20
N LEU A 16 7.68 -21.60 10.30
CA LEU A 16 8.24 -20.24 10.24
C LEU A 16 9.69 -20.23 9.75
N LYS A 17 10.46 -21.26 10.11
CA LYS A 17 11.81 -21.45 9.56
C LYS A 17 11.75 -21.66 8.06
N ASP A 18 10.82 -22.49 7.59
CA ASP A 18 10.64 -22.70 6.15
C ASP A 18 10.21 -21.41 5.41
N VAL A 19 9.48 -20.51 6.08
CA VAL A 19 9.15 -19.18 5.53
C VAL A 19 10.42 -18.34 5.37
N LEU A 20 11.26 -18.27 6.41
CA LEU A 20 12.55 -17.54 6.37
C LEU A 20 13.48 -18.10 5.29
N ASP A 21 13.57 -19.43 5.18
CA ASP A 21 14.43 -20.14 4.23
C ASP A 21 13.86 -20.14 2.78
N ASN A 22 12.69 -19.54 2.56
CA ASN A 22 11.95 -19.55 1.28
C ASN A 22 11.59 -20.96 0.76
N THR A 23 11.52 -21.95 1.65
CA THR A 23 11.10 -23.33 1.33
C THR A 23 9.58 -23.51 1.49
N PHE A 24 8.92 -22.64 2.26
CA PHE A 24 7.46 -22.54 2.33
C PHE A 24 6.94 -21.36 1.51
N PHE A 25 6.21 -21.64 0.43
CA PHE A 25 5.52 -20.63 -0.37
C PHE A 25 4.01 -20.77 -0.23
N GLY A 26 3.38 -19.71 0.26
CA GLY A 26 1.94 -19.65 0.36
C GLY A 26 1.40 -18.60 1.31
N MET A 27 0.40 -18.98 2.10
CA MET A 27 -0.32 -18.10 3.03
C MET A 27 -0.44 -18.77 4.40
N ILE A 28 -0.33 -17.98 5.47
CA ILE A 28 -0.38 -18.45 6.85
C ILE A 28 -1.31 -17.51 7.64
N GLU A 29 -2.25 -18.09 8.37
CA GLU A 29 -3.05 -17.41 9.38
C GLU A 29 -2.39 -17.55 10.75
N CYS A 30 -2.19 -16.43 11.43
CA CYS A 30 -1.52 -16.40 12.72
C CYS A 30 -1.80 -15.09 13.47
N ASP A 31 -1.46 -15.09 14.75
CA ASP A 31 -1.30 -13.88 15.53
C ASP A 31 0.11 -13.30 15.30
N ILE A 32 0.24 -11.98 15.36
CA ILE A 32 1.51 -11.28 15.18
C ILE A 32 1.59 -10.08 16.12
N ALA A 33 2.77 -9.83 16.68
CA ALA A 33 3.02 -8.68 17.55
C ALA A 33 4.44 -8.13 17.42
N VAL A 34 4.56 -6.82 17.59
CA VAL A 34 5.82 -6.12 17.82
C VAL A 34 6.21 -6.33 19.28
N PRO A 35 7.39 -6.93 19.59
CA PRO A 35 7.83 -7.11 20.95
C PRO A 35 8.19 -5.76 21.61
N GLU A 36 8.14 -5.70 22.95
CA GLU A 36 8.26 -4.44 23.71
C GLU A 36 9.49 -3.61 23.32
N HIS A 37 10.65 -4.25 23.22
CA HIS A 37 11.92 -3.59 22.89
C HIS A 37 12.01 -3.00 21.47
N LEU A 38 11.05 -3.33 20.59
CA LEU A 38 10.98 -2.80 19.22
C LEU A 38 9.86 -1.77 19.04
N LYS A 39 8.99 -1.55 20.03
CA LYS A 39 7.86 -0.63 19.89
C LYS A 39 8.28 0.79 19.53
N GLU A 40 9.37 1.28 20.10
CA GLU A 40 9.92 2.61 19.78
C GLU A 40 10.45 2.69 18.35
N HIS A 41 11.07 1.62 17.84
CA HIS A 41 11.52 1.56 16.46
C HIS A 41 10.33 1.69 15.49
N PHE A 42 9.25 0.93 15.73
CA PHE A 42 8.04 0.92 14.90
C PHE A 42 7.04 2.04 15.21
N ALA A 43 7.30 2.90 16.19
CA ALA A 43 6.33 3.92 16.65
C ALA A 43 5.96 4.92 15.54
N GLY A 44 6.87 5.17 14.59
CA GLY A 44 6.62 6.09 13.50
C GLY A 44 5.62 5.59 12.45
N MET A 45 5.52 4.26 12.25
CA MET A 45 4.51 3.64 11.37
C MET A 45 4.25 2.19 11.79
N PRO A 46 3.36 1.93 12.76
CA PRO A 46 3.13 0.58 13.27
C PRO A 46 2.79 -0.39 12.11
N PRO A 47 3.54 -1.50 11.97
CA PRO A 47 3.64 -2.20 10.69
C PRO A 47 2.43 -3.10 10.40
N ILE A 48 1.57 -3.37 11.39
CA ILE A 48 0.43 -4.29 11.26
C ILE A 48 -0.85 -3.48 11.01
N PHE A 49 -1.40 -3.60 9.81
CA PHE A 49 -2.67 -2.93 9.47
C PHE A 49 -3.86 -3.87 9.67
N LYS A 50 -4.80 -3.50 10.54
CA LYS A 50 -6.01 -4.27 10.86
C LYS A 50 -7.26 -3.41 10.89
N ASN A 51 -8.42 -4.02 10.63
CA ASN A 51 -9.69 -3.34 10.82
C ASN A 51 -10.15 -3.47 12.27
N VAL A 52 -10.51 -2.36 12.90
CA VAL A 52 -11.06 -2.33 14.26
C VAL A 52 -12.29 -1.44 14.30
N GLU A 53 -13.22 -1.74 15.21
CA GLU A 53 -14.26 -0.79 15.58
C GLU A 53 -13.62 0.28 16.48
N ILE A 54 -13.66 1.54 16.05
CA ILE A 54 -13.25 2.70 16.83
C ILE A 54 -14.50 3.31 17.46
N THR A 55 -14.44 3.58 18.76
CA THR A 55 -15.48 4.26 19.53
C THR A 55 -15.04 5.69 19.88
N CYS A 56 -15.97 6.50 20.41
CA CYS A 56 -15.64 7.85 20.89
C CYS A 56 -14.46 7.87 21.88
N ASN A 57 -14.36 6.88 22.76
CA ASN A 57 -13.31 6.78 23.79
C ASN A 57 -11.90 6.56 23.22
N ASP A 58 -11.80 6.04 22.00
CA ASP A 58 -10.53 5.76 21.33
C ASP A 58 -9.96 7.00 20.62
N LEU A 59 -10.71 8.10 20.59
CA LEU A 59 -10.35 9.33 19.89
C LEU A 59 -9.62 10.32 20.81
N SER A 60 -8.85 11.24 20.23
CA SER A 60 -8.28 12.35 20.99
C SER A 60 -9.36 13.24 21.59
N SER A 61 -9.06 13.92 22.69
CA SER A 61 -9.98 14.87 23.36
C SER A 61 -10.55 15.90 22.39
N ASP A 62 -9.70 16.43 21.51
CA ASP A 62 -10.09 17.43 20.52
C ASP A 62 -11.07 16.85 19.52
N THR A 63 -10.88 15.58 19.13
CA THR A 63 -11.77 14.90 18.20
C THR A 63 -13.09 14.51 18.86
N GLN A 64 -13.06 14.07 20.13
CA GLN A 64 -14.25 13.74 20.91
C GLN A 64 -15.23 14.92 21.00
N ALA A 65 -14.73 16.15 21.10
CA ALA A 65 -15.54 17.35 21.13
C ALA A 65 -16.39 17.58 19.86
N HIS A 66 -16.03 16.92 18.74
CA HIS A 66 -16.66 17.12 17.43
C HIS A 66 -17.47 15.91 16.95
N VAL A 67 -17.50 14.80 17.70
CA VAL A 67 -18.26 13.60 17.34
C VAL A 67 -19.40 13.32 18.32
N ASN A 68 -20.39 12.57 17.86
CA ASN A 68 -21.46 12.09 18.73
C ASN A 68 -20.86 11.17 19.83
N PRO A 69 -21.25 11.30 21.11
CA PRO A 69 -20.78 10.42 22.17
C PRO A 69 -20.98 8.91 21.90
N ASN A 70 -21.98 8.56 21.09
CA ASN A 70 -22.26 7.18 20.65
C ASN A 70 -21.54 6.79 19.35
N TYR A 71 -20.51 7.54 18.94
CA TYR A 71 -19.75 7.29 17.72
C TYR A 71 -19.16 5.89 17.71
N LYS A 72 -19.38 5.18 16.59
CA LYS A 72 -18.77 3.89 16.27
C LYS A 72 -18.48 3.80 14.78
N SER A 73 -17.30 3.33 14.42
CA SER A 73 -16.96 3.10 13.02
C SER A 73 -15.87 2.06 12.85
N ASN A 74 -16.04 1.15 11.89
CA ASN A 74 -14.99 0.23 11.48
C ASN A 74 -13.95 0.97 10.63
N ARG A 75 -12.69 0.98 11.09
CA ARG A 75 -11.57 1.65 10.43
C ARG A 75 -10.39 0.71 10.28
N LEU A 76 -9.66 0.89 9.18
CA LEU A 76 -8.31 0.34 9.03
C LEU A 76 -7.36 1.22 9.86
N VAL A 77 -6.63 0.60 10.76
CA VAL A 77 -5.63 1.26 11.62
C VAL A 77 -4.28 0.57 11.51
N GLU A 78 -3.24 1.34 11.77
CA GLU A 78 -1.91 0.85 12.09
C GLU A 78 -1.89 0.33 13.53
N SER A 79 -1.22 -0.79 13.76
CA SER A 79 -1.22 -1.50 15.03
C SER A 79 0.13 -2.15 15.31
N MET A 80 0.42 -2.32 16.60
CA MET A 80 1.57 -3.10 17.08
C MET A 80 1.27 -4.59 17.18
N PHE A 81 0.03 -5.00 17.00
CA PHE A 81 -0.39 -6.41 17.08
C PHE A 81 -1.62 -6.71 16.22
N GLY A 82 -1.80 -7.98 15.87
CA GLY A 82 -2.97 -8.48 15.16
C GLY A 82 -3.21 -9.93 15.50
N GLU A 83 -4.49 -10.32 15.53
CA GLU A 83 -4.93 -11.66 15.89
C GLU A 83 -5.65 -12.29 14.70
N THR A 84 -5.45 -13.60 14.49
CA THR A 84 -6.10 -14.39 13.43
C THR A 84 -5.99 -13.71 12.05
N MET A 85 -4.77 -13.28 11.71
CA MET A 85 -4.50 -12.55 10.47
C MET A 85 -3.85 -13.46 9.43
N MET A 86 -4.39 -13.43 8.21
CA MET A 86 -3.79 -14.10 7.06
C MET A 86 -2.67 -13.25 6.46
N PHE A 87 -1.50 -13.84 6.26
CA PHE A 87 -0.35 -13.23 5.61
C PHE A 87 0.14 -14.05 4.43
N ALA A 88 0.49 -13.36 3.35
CA ALA A 88 1.33 -13.98 2.33
C ALA A 88 2.75 -14.15 2.90
N THR A 89 3.34 -15.33 2.67
CA THR A 89 4.67 -15.71 3.17
C THR A 89 5.78 -14.68 2.91
N LYS A 90 5.73 -13.95 1.80
CA LYS A 90 6.69 -12.85 1.53
C LYS A 90 6.60 -11.69 2.53
N LEU A 91 5.39 -11.27 2.89
CA LEU A 91 5.21 -10.21 3.89
C LEU A 91 5.52 -10.75 5.30
N LEU A 92 5.07 -11.97 5.61
CA LEU A 92 5.36 -12.61 6.90
C LEU A 92 6.86 -12.77 7.14
N LYS A 93 7.60 -13.14 6.09
CA LYS A 93 9.06 -13.21 6.12
C LYS A 93 9.69 -11.88 6.52
N TRP A 94 9.28 -10.78 5.88
CA TRP A 94 9.79 -9.44 6.21
C TRP A 94 9.53 -9.12 7.69
N TYR A 95 8.33 -9.41 8.21
CA TYR A 95 8.05 -9.23 9.64
C TYR A 95 8.98 -10.05 10.56
N LEU A 96 9.23 -11.32 10.24
CA LEU A 96 10.13 -12.17 11.02
C LEU A 96 11.57 -11.66 10.97
N GLU A 97 12.06 -11.22 9.81
CA GLU A 97 13.38 -10.62 9.63
C GLU A 97 13.54 -9.32 10.43
N HIS A 98 12.44 -8.60 10.66
CA HIS A 98 12.38 -7.38 11.48
C HIS A 98 12.05 -7.64 12.95
N GLY A 99 12.10 -8.90 13.40
CA GLY A 99 11.97 -9.27 14.81
C GLY A 99 10.55 -9.30 15.36
N LEU A 100 9.52 -9.20 14.51
CA LEU A 100 8.13 -9.39 14.97
C LEU A 100 7.91 -10.85 15.36
N VAL A 101 7.09 -11.03 16.40
CA VAL A 101 6.77 -12.35 16.96
C VAL A 101 5.48 -12.86 16.34
N VAL A 102 5.54 -14.07 15.79
CA VAL A 102 4.38 -14.80 15.27
C VAL A 102 4.00 -15.90 16.25
N SER A 103 2.71 -16.01 16.56
CA SER A 103 2.16 -17.02 17.46
C SER A 103 0.83 -17.57 16.93
N ASN A 104 0.32 -18.63 17.56
CA ASN A 104 -1.02 -19.18 17.28
C ASN A 104 -1.29 -19.37 15.78
N ILE A 105 -0.44 -20.17 15.12
CA ILE A 105 -0.62 -20.47 13.70
C ILE A 105 -1.79 -21.45 13.56
N THR A 106 -2.91 -20.96 13.07
CA THR A 106 -4.18 -21.69 12.99
C THR A 106 -4.39 -22.37 11.65
N PHE A 107 -3.85 -21.79 10.58
CA PHE A 107 -4.10 -22.26 9.23
C PHE A 107 -2.93 -21.95 8.29
N ALA A 108 -2.63 -22.88 7.38
CA ALA A 108 -1.57 -22.70 6.39
C ALA A 108 -1.97 -23.32 5.05
N VAL A 109 -1.75 -22.58 3.98
CA VAL A 109 -1.94 -23.03 2.60
C VAL A 109 -0.61 -22.95 1.88
N ARG A 110 -0.16 -24.08 1.36
CA ARG A 110 1.01 -24.15 0.49
C ARG A 110 0.59 -24.09 -0.96
N TYR A 111 1.32 -23.32 -1.76
CA TYR A 111 1.15 -23.24 -3.21
C TYR A 111 2.37 -23.83 -3.90
N GLU A 112 2.15 -24.42 -5.06
CA GLU A 112 3.24 -24.69 -5.98
C GLU A 112 3.87 -23.36 -6.43
N HIS A 113 5.20 -23.27 -6.35
CA HIS A 113 5.90 -22.05 -6.72
C HIS A 113 6.10 -22.01 -8.23
N PHE A 114 5.07 -21.59 -8.98
CA PHE A 114 5.05 -21.59 -10.45
C PHE A 114 6.31 -21.01 -11.11
N LEU A 115 6.91 -19.96 -10.55
CA LEU A 115 8.13 -19.35 -11.11
C LEU A 115 9.36 -20.28 -11.06
N LYS A 116 9.31 -21.36 -10.27
CA LYS A 116 10.33 -22.42 -10.24
C LYS A 116 10.04 -23.54 -11.25
N HIS A 117 8.90 -23.50 -11.96
CA HIS A 117 8.52 -24.56 -12.88
C HIS A 117 9.16 -24.33 -14.26
N GLU A 118 9.84 -25.36 -14.73
CA GLU A 118 10.46 -25.40 -16.04
C GLU A 118 9.69 -26.36 -16.96
N THR A 119 9.67 -26.04 -18.24
CA THR A 119 9.26 -26.99 -19.27
C THR A 119 10.53 -27.58 -19.88
N VAL A 120 10.65 -28.90 -19.83
CA VAL A 120 11.74 -29.64 -20.47
C VAL A 120 11.28 -30.14 -21.83
N LYS A 121 12.11 -29.98 -22.85
CA LYS A 121 11.84 -30.50 -24.20
C LYS A 121 13.11 -31.07 -24.83
N ILE A 122 13.05 -32.31 -25.27
CA ILE A 122 14.09 -32.91 -26.10
C ILE A 122 13.91 -32.42 -27.54
N VAL A 123 14.98 -31.88 -28.12
CA VAL A 123 14.99 -31.32 -29.47
C VAL A 123 16.02 -32.05 -30.32
N THR A 124 15.61 -32.52 -31.48
CA THR A 124 16.46 -33.17 -32.48
C THR A 124 16.40 -32.42 -33.81
N GLY A 125 17.48 -32.47 -34.60
CA GLY A 125 17.57 -31.83 -35.92
C GLY A 125 17.65 -30.29 -35.85
N ASP A 126 17.22 -29.62 -36.91
CA ASP A 126 17.46 -28.18 -37.17
C ASP A 126 16.68 -27.21 -36.26
N ASN A 127 15.97 -27.72 -35.27
CA ASN A 127 15.16 -26.90 -34.35
C ASN A 127 15.97 -26.24 -33.22
N TYR A 128 17.28 -26.45 -33.16
CA TYR A 128 18.15 -25.94 -32.10
C TYR A 128 18.11 -24.41 -31.98
N ILE A 129 18.43 -23.69 -33.07
CA ILE A 129 18.45 -22.21 -33.09
C ILE A 129 17.07 -21.61 -32.81
N LYS A 130 16.01 -22.27 -33.27
CA LYS A 130 14.62 -21.85 -33.01
C LYS A 130 14.30 -21.85 -31.52
N ASN A 131 14.83 -22.80 -30.75
CA ASN A 131 14.55 -22.93 -29.33
C ASN A 131 15.38 -21.95 -28.48
N ILE A 132 16.63 -21.68 -28.85
CA ILE A 132 17.46 -20.64 -28.20
C ILE A 132 16.82 -19.25 -28.30
N ARG A 133 16.20 -18.93 -29.44
CA ARG A 133 15.60 -17.61 -29.68
C ARG A 133 14.30 -17.35 -28.91
N ARG A 134 13.79 -18.33 -28.15
CA ARG A 134 12.53 -18.15 -27.41
C ARG A 134 12.76 -17.23 -26.22
N ASN A 135 11.84 -16.30 -26.00
CA ASN A 135 11.88 -15.37 -24.86
C ASN A 135 11.85 -16.06 -23.48
N ASN A 136 11.48 -17.33 -23.44
CA ASN A 136 11.40 -18.13 -22.23
C ASN A 136 12.50 -19.20 -22.14
N TYR A 137 13.51 -19.16 -23.00
CA TYR A 137 14.68 -20.03 -22.90
C TYR A 137 15.46 -19.78 -21.60
N ILE A 138 15.91 -20.86 -20.96
CA ILE A 138 16.81 -20.82 -19.80
C ILE A 138 18.18 -21.35 -20.24
N GLU A 139 18.24 -22.64 -20.56
CA GLU A 139 19.46 -23.35 -20.88
C GLU A 139 19.15 -24.62 -21.70
N HIS A 140 20.19 -25.32 -22.14
CA HIS A 140 20.07 -26.65 -22.71
C HIS A 140 21.31 -27.50 -22.42
N GLN A 141 21.16 -28.82 -22.52
CA GLN A 141 22.22 -29.80 -22.34
C GLN A 141 22.22 -30.79 -23.51
N ASP A 142 23.41 -31.09 -24.05
CA ASP A 142 23.57 -32.09 -25.11
C ASP A 142 23.35 -33.51 -24.57
N MET A 143 22.68 -34.33 -25.39
CA MET A 143 22.40 -35.74 -25.09
C MET A 143 22.99 -36.63 -26.19
N ASN A 144 23.04 -37.95 -25.94
CA ASN A 144 23.43 -38.93 -26.95
C ASN A 144 22.59 -38.83 -28.25
N LYS A 145 21.33 -38.38 -28.14
CA LYS A 145 20.45 -38.08 -29.28
C LYS A 145 19.68 -36.79 -29.03
N GLY A 146 20.14 -35.70 -29.62
CA GLY A 146 19.52 -34.37 -29.52
C GLY A 146 20.00 -33.56 -28.31
N CYS A 147 19.27 -32.49 -27.98
CA CYS A 147 19.56 -31.63 -26.83
C CYS A 147 18.30 -31.51 -25.94
N GLU A 148 18.47 -31.60 -24.63
CA GLU A 148 17.45 -31.26 -23.64
C GLU A 148 17.41 -29.75 -23.45
N PHE A 149 16.32 -29.09 -23.83
CA PHE A 149 16.09 -27.67 -23.58
C PHE A 149 15.22 -27.44 -22.36
N ARG A 150 15.57 -26.44 -21.56
CA ARG A 150 14.81 -25.96 -20.41
C ARG A 150 14.25 -24.57 -20.69
N PHE A 151 12.97 -24.40 -20.39
CA PHE A 151 12.26 -23.15 -20.59
C PHE A 151 11.52 -22.70 -19.33
N LYS A 152 11.46 -21.39 -19.09
CA LYS A 152 10.53 -20.79 -18.14
C LYS A 152 9.10 -21.05 -18.58
N LYS A 153 8.24 -21.42 -17.64
CA LYS A 153 6.82 -21.52 -17.90
C LYS A 153 6.23 -20.10 -18.00
N MET A 154 5.64 -19.76 -19.16
CA MET A 154 5.14 -18.41 -19.45
C MET A 154 3.65 -18.22 -19.17
N SER A 155 2.90 -19.31 -19.01
CA SER A 155 1.46 -19.26 -18.76
C SER A 155 1.03 -20.34 -17.78
N PHE A 156 -0.04 -20.05 -17.04
CA PHE A 156 -0.70 -20.98 -16.14
C PHE A 156 -2.21 -20.73 -16.17
N LYS A 157 -2.99 -21.76 -15.87
CA LYS A 157 -4.42 -21.61 -15.64
C LYS A 157 -4.62 -21.04 -14.24
N GLN A 158 -5.20 -19.85 -14.14
CA GLN A 158 -5.61 -19.28 -12.87
C GLN A 158 -7.09 -19.62 -12.62
N SER A 159 -7.37 -20.29 -11.51
CA SER A 159 -8.74 -20.60 -11.05
C SER A 159 -9.11 -19.90 -9.74
N LEU A 160 -8.18 -19.12 -9.14
CA LEU A 160 -8.30 -18.52 -7.81
C LEU A 160 -8.06 -16.99 -7.86
N PRO A 161 -8.91 -16.22 -8.56
CA PRO A 161 -8.74 -14.77 -8.69
C PRO A 161 -8.73 -14.04 -7.34
N ILE A 162 -9.43 -14.56 -6.33
CA ILE A 162 -9.44 -13.97 -4.98
C ILE A 162 -8.08 -14.08 -4.28
N HIS A 163 -7.32 -15.16 -4.51
CA HIS A 163 -5.98 -15.33 -3.94
C HIS A 163 -4.96 -14.40 -4.60
N ILE A 164 -5.12 -14.11 -5.91
CA ILE A 164 -4.36 -13.05 -6.58
C ILE A 164 -4.63 -11.72 -5.89
N ARG A 165 -5.90 -11.34 -5.73
CA ARG A 165 -6.29 -10.07 -5.11
C ARG A 165 -5.64 -9.93 -3.72
N PHE A 166 -5.74 -10.97 -2.89
CA PHE A 166 -5.09 -11.00 -1.59
C PHE A 166 -3.57 -10.79 -1.71
N GLN A 167 -2.88 -11.54 -2.57
CA GLN A 167 -1.43 -11.39 -2.74
C GLN A 167 -1.01 -10.00 -3.20
N VAL A 168 -1.76 -9.37 -4.12
CA VAL A 168 -1.47 -8.02 -4.59
C VAL A 168 -1.46 -7.04 -3.42
N TYR A 169 -2.48 -7.05 -2.55
CA TYR A 169 -2.51 -6.18 -1.39
C TYR A 169 -1.38 -6.46 -0.40
N GLN A 170 -1.03 -7.74 -0.19
CA GLN A 170 0.06 -8.12 0.71
C GLN A 170 1.42 -7.62 0.19
N LEU A 171 1.66 -7.69 -1.13
CA LEU A 171 2.90 -7.18 -1.75
C LEU A 171 2.94 -5.66 -1.83
N ALA A 172 1.80 -5.01 -2.07
CA ALA A 172 1.71 -3.55 -2.03
C ALA A 172 2.05 -3.03 -0.63
N LYS A 173 1.45 -3.64 0.40
CA LYS A 173 1.77 -3.34 1.81
C LYS A 173 3.25 -3.56 2.12
N LEU A 174 3.80 -4.72 1.72
CA LEU A 174 5.23 -5.00 1.87
C LEU A 174 6.09 -3.91 1.23
N ARG A 175 5.76 -3.49 0.00
CA ARG A 175 6.54 -2.47 -0.71
C ARG A 175 6.55 -1.12 -0.01
N VAL A 176 5.42 -0.72 0.58
CA VAL A 176 5.31 0.51 1.38
C VAL A 176 6.12 0.39 2.68
N LEU A 177 6.00 -0.73 3.39
CA LEU A 177 6.79 -0.99 4.60
C LEU A 177 8.28 -0.94 4.30
N GLN A 178 8.73 -1.61 3.23
CA GLN A 178 10.12 -1.60 2.80
C GLN A 178 10.59 -0.19 2.41
N PHE A 179 9.77 0.60 1.73
CA PHE A 179 10.14 1.97 1.40
C PHE A 179 10.30 2.84 2.65
N TYR A 180 9.39 2.71 3.62
CA TYR A 180 9.51 3.44 4.87
C TYR A 180 10.73 2.99 5.68
N TYR A 181 10.83 1.71 6.03
CA TYR A 181 11.84 1.19 6.94
C TYR A 181 13.21 1.01 6.28
N ASP A 182 13.26 0.38 5.11
CA ASP A 182 14.52 0.00 4.45
C ASP A 182 15.13 1.16 3.63
N SER A 183 14.41 2.28 3.48
CA SER A 183 14.89 3.47 2.76
C SER A 183 14.80 4.73 3.62
N ILE A 184 13.60 5.20 4.00
CA ILE A 184 13.43 6.51 4.66
C ILE A 184 13.97 6.50 6.10
N ASP A 185 13.42 5.67 6.99
CA ASP A 185 13.79 5.59 8.42
C ASP A 185 15.25 5.13 8.60
N TYR A 186 15.73 4.24 7.72
CA TYR A 186 17.14 3.85 7.68
C TYR A 186 18.06 5.04 7.34
N SER A 187 17.73 5.80 6.28
CA SER A 187 18.67 6.77 5.69
C SER A 187 18.61 8.17 6.29
N ILE A 188 17.48 8.57 6.88
CA ILE A 188 17.24 9.91 7.41
C ILE A 188 17.15 9.84 8.94
N ASP A 189 17.63 10.86 9.66
CA ASP A 189 17.44 10.92 11.12
C ASP A 189 15.96 11.19 11.45
N LYS A 190 15.44 10.61 12.52
CA LYS A 190 14.05 10.80 12.95
C LYS A 190 13.75 12.27 13.30
N SER A 191 14.74 13.09 13.62
CA SER A 191 14.55 14.53 13.80
C SER A 191 14.40 15.31 12.49
N ASP A 192 14.81 14.72 11.37
CA ASP A 192 14.90 15.40 10.07
C ASP A 192 13.76 15.05 9.11
N TYR A 193 12.82 14.20 9.52
CA TYR A 193 11.60 13.96 8.75
C TYR A 193 10.37 13.72 9.60
N GLN A 194 9.22 14.04 9.02
CA GLN A 194 7.90 13.69 9.55
C GLN A 194 7.07 13.08 8.42
N TYR A 195 6.55 11.88 8.65
CA TYR A 195 5.57 11.28 7.76
C TYR A 195 4.21 11.95 8.01
N CYS A 196 3.74 12.75 7.05
CA CYS A 196 2.57 13.61 7.23
C CYS A 196 1.27 12.92 6.84
N MET A 197 1.28 12.14 5.75
CA MET A 197 0.10 11.43 5.26
C MET A 197 0.49 10.29 4.31
N MET A 198 -0.29 9.22 4.33
CA MET A 198 -0.23 8.13 3.36
C MET A 198 -1.60 7.93 2.70
N ASP A 199 -1.61 7.73 1.38
CA ASP A 199 -2.79 7.21 0.69
C ASP A 199 -2.39 6.13 -0.31
N THR A 200 -2.62 4.87 0.07
CA THR A 200 -2.46 3.64 -0.72
C THR A 200 -1.08 3.41 -1.34
N ASP A 201 -0.70 4.24 -2.31
CA ASP A 201 0.52 4.21 -3.11
C ASP A 201 1.27 5.55 -3.14
N SER A 202 0.84 6.52 -2.33
CA SER A 202 1.48 7.84 -2.17
C SER A 202 1.84 8.13 -0.71
N ALA A 203 2.91 8.90 -0.54
CA ALA A 203 3.48 9.30 0.73
C ALA A 203 3.79 10.80 0.71
N TYR A 204 3.36 11.52 1.73
CA TYR A 204 3.72 12.92 1.96
C TYR A 204 4.64 12.97 3.16
N ILE A 205 5.88 13.36 2.92
CA ILE A 205 6.95 13.38 3.92
C ILE A 205 7.49 14.80 3.97
N ALA A 206 7.42 15.43 5.15
CA ALA A 206 8.13 16.67 5.41
C ALA A 206 9.56 16.34 5.82
N ILE A 207 10.51 17.12 5.34
CA ILE A 207 11.93 17.00 5.68
C ILE A 207 12.46 18.35 6.18
N SER A 208 13.55 18.34 6.96
CA SER A 208 14.13 19.53 7.58
C SER A 208 14.95 20.41 6.63
N ASP A 209 15.27 19.92 5.43
CA ASP A 209 16.07 20.63 4.40
C ASP A 209 15.27 20.77 3.09
N GLU A 210 15.79 21.54 2.13
CA GLU A 210 15.16 21.78 0.82
C GLU A 210 15.21 20.56 -0.11
N SER A 211 16.00 19.55 0.22
CA SER A 211 16.17 18.35 -0.61
C SER A 211 16.61 17.13 0.20
N LEU A 212 16.87 16.01 -0.48
CA LEU A 212 17.38 14.78 0.16
C LEU A 212 18.80 14.90 0.73
N GLU A 213 19.36 16.10 0.88
CA GLU A 213 20.60 16.33 1.62
C GLU A 213 20.49 15.97 3.12
N VAL A 214 19.26 15.83 3.65
CA VAL A 214 18.95 15.27 4.99
C VAL A 214 19.42 13.83 5.22
N ILE A 215 19.84 13.12 4.17
CA ILE A 215 20.40 11.76 4.31
C ILE A 215 21.65 11.81 5.20
N LYS A 216 21.69 10.91 6.18
CA LYS A 216 22.82 10.74 7.12
C LYS A 216 24.14 10.73 6.35
N PRO A 217 25.15 11.55 6.71
CA PRO A 217 26.39 11.65 5.95
C PRO A 217 27.09 10.32 5.65
N SER A 218 27.05 9.38 6.60
CA SER A 218 27.64 8.03 6.45
C SER A 218 26.92 7.14 5.45
N LEU A 219 25.68 7.46 5.06
CA LEU A 219 24.84 6.68 4.15
C LEU A 219 24.68 7.32 2.78
N LYS A 220 25.22 8.51 2.51
CA LYS A 220 25.03 9.22 1.22
C LYS A 220 25.49 8.40 0.01
N ASP A 221 26.66 7.77 0.08
CA ASP A 221 27.20 6.94 -1.00
C ASP A 221 26.36 5.67 -1.22
N GLU A 222 25.95 5.01 -0.13
CA GLU A 222 25.08 3.84 -0.17
C GLU A 222 23.72 4.20 -0.78
N PHE A 223 23.11 5.28 -0.30
CA PHE A 223 21.82 5.76 -0.79
C PHE A 223 21.89 6.09 -2.28
N LYS A 224 22.94 6.78 -2.73
CA LYS A 224 23.13 7.09 -4.16
C LYS A 224 23.25 5.82 -5.00
N LYS A 225 24.02 4.83 -4.53
CA LYS A 225 24.16 3.53 -5.20
C LYS A 225 22.83 2.76 -5.25
N ASN A 226 22.08 2.77 -4.16
CA ASN A 226 20.83 2.02 -4.00
C ASN A 226 19.59 2.80 -4.44
N ARG A 227 19.74 4.05 -4.92
CA ARG A 227 18.63 4.92 -5.31
C ARG A 227 17.64 4.22 -6.25
N HIS A 228 18.16 3.52 -7.26
CA HIS A 228 17.40 2.75 -8.25
C HIS A 228 16.52 1.62 -7.68
N LEU A 229 16.66 1.27 -6.40
CA LEU A 229 15.81 0.30 -5.72
C LEU A 229 14.52 0.95 -5.20
N TRP A 230 14.50 2.26 -4.96
CA TRP A 230 13.44 2.96 -4.26
C TRP A 230 12.91 4.18 -5.02
N LEU A 231 13.80 4.98 -5.59
CA LEU A 231 13.55 6.27 -6.23
C LEU A 231 14.10 6.30 -7.67
N GLU A 232 13.64 7.27 -8.45
CA GLU A 232 14.19 7.55 -9.78
C GLU A 232 15.62 8.08 -9.68
N ARG A 233 16.53 7.51 -10.47
CA ARG A 233 17.87 8.07 -10.62
C ARG A 233 17.83 9.43 -11.31
N ASP A 234 18.75 10.29 -10.92
CA ASP A 234 18.91 11.67 -11.39
C ASP A 234 20.33 11.94 -11.92
N ASP A 235 21.14 10.89 -12.10
CA ASP A 235 22.51 10.97 -12.60
C ASP A 235 22.59 11.24 -14.11
N THR A 236 21.66 10.69 -14.89
CA THR A 236 21.52 10.98 -16.33
C THR A 236 20.06 11.14 -16.74
N ILE A 237 19.83 11.85 -17.86
CA ILE A 237 18.48 12.03 -18.42
C ILE A 237 17.90 10.67 -18.85
N GLU A 238 18.72 9.81 -19.46
CA GLU A 238 18.30 8.48 -19.92
C GLU A 238 17.83 7.60 -18.75
N ASN A 239 18.57 7.62 -17.63
CA ASN A 239 18.19 6.87 -16.43
C ASN A 239 16.89 7.40 -15.85
N LYS A 240 16.74 8.73 -15.73
CA LYS A 240 15.51 9.35 -15.22
C LYS A 240 14.29 8.99 -16.07
N VAL A 241 14.40 9.06 -17.40
CA VAL A 241 13.32 8.71 -18.34
C VAL A 241 12.98 7.21 -18.29
N TYR A 242 13.97 6.35 -18.10
CA TYR A 242 13.74 4.92 -17.92
C TYR A 242 13.01 4.65 -16.60
N ASP A 243 13.52 5.21 -15.50
CA ASP A 243 13.00 5.00 -14.14
C ASP A 243 11.59 5.58 -13.96
N SER A 244 11.23 6.63 -14.69
CA SER A 244 9.87 7.21 -14.69
C SER A 244 8.80 6.23 -15.18
N ARG A 245 9.20 5.15 -15.87
CA ARG A 245 8.33 4.07 -16.33
C ARG A 245 8.56 2.76 -15.59
N THR A 246 9.58 2.69 -14.74
CA THR A 246 9.91 1.49 -13.97
C THR A 246 8.85 1.25 -12.90
N PRO A 247 8.16 0.09 -12.92
CA PRO A 247 7.20 -0.27 -11.91
C PRO A 247 7.85 -0.47 -10.54
N GLY A 248 7.15 -0.06 -9.47
CA GLY A 248 7.58 -0.26 -8.10
C GLY A 248 8.50 0.81 -7.52
N LEU A 249 9.03 1.74 -8.33
CA LEU A 249 9.72 2.93 -7.82
C LEU A 249 8.74 4.01 -7.38
N PHE A 250 9.07 4.65 -6.26
CA PHE A 250 8.42 5.87 -5.79
C PHE A 250 8.98 7.06 -6.56
N LYS A 251 8.09 7.95 -7.00
CA LYS A 251 8.40 9.06 -7.91
C LYS A 251 7.95 10.35 -7.27
N LEU A 252 8.74 11.41 -7.45
CA LEU A 252 8.39 12.73 -6.91
C LEU A 252 7.19 13.28 -7.69
N GLU A 253 6.00 13.22 -7.09
CA GLU A 253 4.77 13.73 -7.69
C GLU A 253 4.55 15.22 -7.41
N TYR A 254 4.99 15.68 -6.23
CA TYR A 254 4.78 17.05 -5.77
C TYR A 254 5.84 17.43 -4.72
N GLU A 255 6.27 18.69 -4.75
CA GLU A 255 7.13 19.32 -3.76
C GLU A 255 6.52 20.67 -3.38
N GLY A 256 6.57 21.01 -2.10
CA GLY A 256 6.03 22.24 -1.57
C GLY A 256 6.41 22.44 -0.10
N ASN A 257 6.13 23.61 0.44
CA ASN A 257 6.52 24.02 1.80
C ASN A 257 5.40 23.85 2.84
N CYS A 258 4.28 23.22 2.47
CA CYS A 258 3.10 23.13 3.31
C CYS A 258 2.34 21.84 3.05
N ILE A 259 1.86 21.21 4.13
CA ILE A 259 0.78 20.23 4.08
C ILE A 259 -0.11 20.42 5.30
N ILE A 260 -1.42 20.49 5.08
CA ILE A 260 -2.44 20.44 6.12
C ILE A 260 -3.25 19.17 5.83
N SER A 261 -3.14 18.16 6.70
CA SER A 261 -3.88 16.90 6.57
C SER A 261 -4.90 16.77 7.69
N LEU A 262 -6.15 16.51 7.33
CA LEU A 262 -7.24 16.34 8.31
C LEU A 262 -7.55 14.85 8.51
N VAL A 263 -7.88 14.17 7.42
CA VAL A 263 -8.21 12.74 7.38
C VAL A 263 -7.77 12.15 6.04
N SER A 264 -7.84 10.82 5.91
CA SER A 264 -7.59 10.14 4.64
C SER A 264 -8.33 10.81 3.49
N LYS A 265 -7.56 11.21 2.46
CA LYS A 265 -8.02 11.90 1.23
C LYS A 265 -8.55 13.33 1.43
N MET A 266 -8.28 13.95 2.58
CA MET A 266 -8.54 15.37 2.86
C MET A 266 -7.26 16.08 3.29
N TYR A 267 -6.65 16.79 2.35
CA TYR A 267 -5.41 17.52 2.59
C TYR A 267 -5.26 18.72 1.65
N TYR A 268 -4.44 19.67 2.07
CA TYR A 268 -4.09 20.86 1.29
C TYR A 268 -2.59 21.10 1.34
N CYS A 269 -1.95 21.18 0.18
CA CYS A 269 -0.57 21.64 0.06
C CYS A 269 -0.53 23.07 -0.48
N ASP A 270 -1.16 23.30 -1.64
CA ASP A 270 -1.35 24.61 -2.27
C ASP A 270 -2.64 24.64 -3.13
N GLU A 271 -2.89 25.73 -3.86
CA GLU A 271 -4.05 25.87 -4.75
C GLU A 271 -4.10 24.86 -5.92
N ASN A 272 -2.96 24.27 -6.29
CA ASN A 272 -2.85 23.30 -7.39
C ASN A 272 -2.84 21.85 -6.88
N LYS A 273 -2.47 21.63 -5.62
CA LYS A 273 -2.34 20.31 -4.97
C LYS A 273 -3.10 20.27 -3.66
N PHE A 274 -4.35 19.82 -3.75
CA PHE A 274 -5.18 19.52 -2.60
C PHE A 274 -6.20 18.42 -2.93
N SER A 275 -6.74 17.75 -1.90
CA SER A 275 -7.82 16.78 -2.01
C SER A 275 -8.88 17.05 -0.96
N SER A 276 -10.14 17.05 -1.37
CA SER A 276 -11.31 17.35 -0.54
C SER A 276 -12.38 16.27 -0.75
N LYS A 277 -12.06 15.01 -0.40
CA LYS A 277 -12.92 13.85 -0.73
C LYS A 277 -14.37 14.09 -0.30
N GLY A 278 -15.30 13.94 -1.24
CA GLY A 278 -16.73 14.13 -0.99
C GLY A 278 -17.23 15.57 -1.19
N ILE A 279 -16.35 16.55 -1.40
CA ILE A 279 -16.69 17.94 -1.73
C ILE A 279 -16.36 18.21 -3.20
N ASN A 280 -17.32 18.72 -3.97
CA ASN A 280 -17.11 19.06 -5.37
C ASN A 280 -16.33 20.38 -5.52
N LYS A 281 -15.10 20.29 -6.04
CA LYS A 281 -14.19 21.44 -6.22
C LYS A 281 -14.68 22.50 -7.22
N LYS A 282 -15.55 22.14 -8.16
CA LYS A 282 -16.07 23.10 -9.15
C LYS A 282 -17.26 23.89 -8.62
N GLN A 283 -17.97 23.33 -7.65
CA GLN A 283 -19.18 23.91 -7.07
C GLN A 283 -18.89 24.65 -5.75
N ASN A 284 -17.72 24.42 -5.16
CA ASN A 284 -17.35 24.97 -3.88
C ASN A 284 -15.98 25.63 -3.96
N ASP A 285 -15.86 26.82 -3.36
CA ASP A 285 -14.57 27.46 -3.16
C ASP A 285 -13.79 26.74 -2.05
N ILE A 286 -12.60 26.25 -2.35
CA ILE A 286 -11.77 25.47 -1.43
C ILE A 286 -10.45 26.20 -1.24
N THR A 287 -10.25 26.75 -0.04
CA THR A 287 -9.07 27.57 0.29
C THR A 287 -8.26 26.95 1.42
N LYS A 288 -6.99 27.35 1.53
CA LYS A 288 -6.12 26.99 2.66
C LYS A 288 -6.78 27.27 4.01
N GLN A 289 -7.43 28.42 4.14
CA GLN A 289 -8.05 28.86 5.39
C GLN A 289 -9.15 27.89 5.85
N LYS A 290 -9.93 27.32 4.93
CA LYS A 290 -10.94 26.31 5.24
C LYS A 290 -10.35 25.05 5.91
N TYR A 291 -9.16 24.61 5.47
CA TYR A 291 -8.45 23.49 6.12
C TYR A 291 -7.88 23.89 7.49
N VAL A 292 -7.32 25.10 7.61
CA VAL A 292 -6.82 25.62 8.89
C VAL A 292 -7.96 25.74 9.92
N ASP A 293 -9.11 26.24 9.50
CA ASP A 293 -10.29 26.40 10.34
C ASP A 293 -10.82 25.04 10.80
N ALA A 294 -10.88 24.05 9.89
CA ALA A 294 -11.26 22.69 10.24
C ALA A 294 -10.29 22.04 11.24
N LEU A 295 -8.98 22.26 11.07
CA LEU A 295 -7.95 21.80 12.01
C LEU A 295 -8.14 22.42 13.42
N LYS A 296 -8.59 23.67 13.47
CA LYS A 296 -8.90 24.40 14.72
C LYS A 296 -10.29 24.09 15.31
N GLY A 297 -11.00 23.10 14.76
CA GLY A 297 -12.31 22.66 15.27
C GLY A 297 -13.52 23.43 14.72
N ASN A 298 -13.36 24.26 13.69
CA ASN A 298 -14.50 24.91 13.05
C ASN A 298 -15.24 23.93 12.11
N ALA A 299 -16.18 23.19 12.69
CA ALA A 299 -16.95 22.15 12.00
C ALA A 299 -18.20 22.66 11.26
N THR A 300 -18.47 23.97 11.26
CA THR A 300 -19.69 24.56 10.67
C THR A 300 -19.55 24.92 9.20
N GLN A 301 -18.48 24.48 8.53
CA GLN A 301 -18.27 24.76 7.12
C GLN A 301 -19.20 23.90 6.26
N GLU A 302 -20.07 24.56 5.50
CA GLU A 302 -21.01 23.91 4.59
C GLU A 302 -20.50 23.93 3.15
N PHE A 303 -20.75 22.83 2.46
CA PHE A 303 -20.42 22.63 1.06
C PHE A 303 -21.64 22.05 0.34
N VAL A 304 -21.94 22.55 -0.86
CA VAL A 304 -23.08 22.09 -1.65
C VAL A 304 -22.57 21.27 -2.82
N ASN A 305 -23.02 20.03 -2.91
CA ASN A 305 -22.81 19.17 -4.06
C ASN A 305 -24.13 19.04 -4.83
N ASN A 306 -24.15 19.46 -6.09
CA ASN A 306 -25.24 19.16 -7.01
C ASN A 306 -24.87 17.93 -7.82
N GLU A 307 -25.68 16.87 -7.69
CA GLU A 307 -25.47 15.55 -8.27
C GLU A 307 -26.74 15.07 -9.00
N PHE A 308 -26.63 14.00 -9.78
CA PHE A 308 -27.74 13.41 -10.50
C PHE A 308 -28.07 12.04 -9.93
N LYS A 309 -29.36 11.73 -9.83
CA LYS A 309 -29.86 10.40 -9.43
C LYS A 309 -30.97 9.99 -10.38
N VAL A 310 -30.97 8.72 -10.76
CA VAL A 310 -32.11 8.15 -11.48
C VAL A 310 -33.11 7.63 -10.45
N GLU A 311 -34.33 8.17 -10.48
CA GLU A 311 -35.47 7.66 -9.71
C GLU A 311 -36.65 7.45 -10.65
N ASN A 312 -37.30 6.30 -10.57
CA ASN A 312 -38.44 5.93 -11.43
C ASN A 312 -38.15 6.10 -12.95
N ASN A 313 -36.96 5.69 -13.40
CA ASN A 313 -36.48 5.86 -14.78
C ASN A 313 -36.40 7.32 -15.28
N GLN A 314 -36.43 8.30 -14.38
CA GLN A 314 -36.22 9.72 -14.69
C GLN A 314 -34.93 10.22 -14.03
N MET A 315 -34.21 11.10 -14.73
CA MET A 315 -33.02 11.74 -14.19
C MET A 315 -33.43 12.95 -13.35
N ASN A 316 -33.13 12.92 -12.05
CA ASN A 316 -33.37 14.01 -11.13
C ASN A 316 -32.04 14.63 -10.71
N THR A 317 -32.04 15.95 -10.53
CA THR A 317 -30.92 16.67 -9.93
C THR A 317 -31.20 16.79 -8.44
N TYR A 318 -30.21 16.57 -7.60
CA TYR A 318 -30.34 16.84 -6.18
C TYR A 318 -29.17 17.68 -5.66
N SER A 319 -29.47 18.55 -4.72
CA SER A 319 -28.50 19.36 -4.00
C SER A 319 -28.29 18.76 -2.62
N LEU A 320 -27.03 18.53 -2.29
CA LEU A 320 -26.62 17.89 -1.05
C LEU A 320 -25.71 18.83 -0.25
N THR A 321 -26.19 19.29 0.90
CA THR A 321 -25.39 20.12 1.82
C THR A 321 -24.62 19.22 2.79
N LYS A 322 -23.29 19.35 2.77
CA LYS A 322 -22.34 18.58 3.58
C LYS A 322 -21.57 19.49 4.52
N THR A 323 -21.38 19.02 5.77
CA THR A 323 -20.35 19.57 6.67
C THR A 323 -19.05 18.79 6.45
N GLY A 324 -18.26 19.24 5.48
CA GLY A 324 -17.34 18.36 4.74
C GLY A 324 -15.88 18.32 5.20
N MET A 325 -15.39 19.30 5.96
CA MET A 325 -14.00 19.32 6.45
C MET A 325 -13.99 19.06 7.95
N LYS A 326 -13.75 17.81 8.33
CA LYS A 326 -13.73 17.35 9.72
C LYS A 326 -12.48 16.55 10.00
N LEU A 327 -12.13 16.45 11.29
CA LEU A 327 -11.04 15.61 11.80
C LEU A 327 -11.37 14.10 11.77
N LEU A 328 -12.61 13.73 11.42
CA LEU A 328 -13.04 12.34 11.23
C LEU A 328 -14.02 12.18 10.06
N ASN A 329 -13.86 11.07 9.35
CA ASN A 329 -14.69 10.69 8.20
C ASN A 329 -16.02 10.06 8.63
N ASP A 330 -16.94 10.83 9.19
CA ASP A 330 -18.24 10.27 9.57
C ASP A 330 -19.08 10.10 8.30
N ASN A 331 -19.31 8.86 7.87
CA ASN A 331 -20.11 8.50 6.68
C ASN A 331 -21.61 8.89 6.82
N GLY A 332 -21.97 9.82 7.71
CA GLY A 332 -23.31 9.88 8.31
C GLY A 332 -23.99 11.25 8.38
N PHE A 333 -23.48 12.32 7.77
CA PHE A 333 -24.15 13.63 7.90
C PHE A 333 -24.44 14.30 6.56
N ILE A 334 -25.58 13.93 5.98
CA ILE A 334 -26.35 14.76 5.06
C ILE A 334 -27.10 15.77 5.92
N VAL A 335 -26.81 17.07 5.77
CA VAL A 335 -27.49 18.12 6.56
C VAL A 335 -28.79 18.55 5.89
N GLY A 336 -28.85 18.43 4.56
CA GLY A 336 -30.05 18.66 3.76
C GLY A 336 -29.94 18.02 2.38
N LEU A 337 -31.06 17.53 1.86
CA LEU A 337 -31.21 16.97 0.52
C LEU A 337 -32.41 17.64 -0.14
N GLU A 338 -32.20 18.32 -1.26
CA GLU A 338 -33.26 18.90 -2.07
C GLU A 338 -33.24 18.27 -3.45
N THR A 339 -34.36 17.72 -3.91
CA THR A 339 -34.51 17.10 -5.23
C THR A 339 -35.32 17.98 -6.16
N PHE A 340 -34.85 18.10 -7.40
CA PHE A 340 -35.48 18.84 -8.49
C PHE A 340 -35.59 17.92 -9.70
N GLN A 341 -36.73 17.98 -10.40
CA GLN A 341 -36.90 17.28 -11.66
C GLN A 341 -36.04 17.97 -12.72
N THR A 342 -35.23 17.20 -13.44
CA THR A 342 -34.37 17.75 -14.49
C THR A 342 -35.15 17.82 -15.78
N ASP A 343 -35.47 19.02 -16.24
CA ASP A 343 -35.99 19.23 -17.60
C ASP A 343 -34.82 19.09 -18.58
N LEU A 344 -34.80 18.02 -19.37
CA LEU A 344 -33.79 17.73 -20.39
C LEU A 344 -34.10 18.44 -21.72
#